data_AF-A0A2U1LJN4-F1
#
_entry.id   AF-A0A2U1LJN4-F1
#
_cell.length_a   1.000
_cell.length_b   1.000
_cell.length_c   1.000
_cell.angle_alpha   90.00
_cell.angle_beta   90.00
_cell.angle_gamma   90.00
#
_symmetry.space_group_name_H-M   'P 1'
#
loop_
_entity.id
_entity.type
_entity.pdbx_description
1 polymer ?
#
loop_
_entity_poly.entity_id
_entity_poly.type
_entity_poly.pdbx_seq_one_letter_code
_entity_poly.pdbx_strand_id
1 'polypeptide(L)'
;MIWGNSSVEEAKDGKIEAEVRLSISKIFGLLAKPNVSDYIPSLAWLDLQGVARDMKTEFHTMDRVVTRSINNRIESNSRTSKDAVQHEGKKDLLQVLLELNDQKTATSPSMTQIKALIMELLFGPSRQVCKLVGYGTMGIKLKIWVSN
;
A
#
# COMPACT_ATOMS: atom_id res chain seq x y z
N MET A 1 8.42 -8.67 -9.19
CA MET A 1 7.41 -7.68 -8.76
C MET A 1 7.47 -7.53 -7.24
N ILE A 2 6.78 -6.57 -6.64
CA ILE A 2 6.62 -6.47 -5.16
C ILE A 2 6.15 -7.81 -4.58
N TRP A 3 5.28 -8.47 -5.35
CA TRP A 3 4.75 -9.81 -5.16
C TRP A 3 5.33 -10.67 -6.29
N GLY A 4 6.56 -11.16 -6.15
CA GLY A 4 7.18 -11.93 -7.23
C GLY A 4 6.67 -13.36 -7.31
N ASN A 5 6.93 -13.94 -8.49
CA ASN A 5 6.24 -15.08 -9.05
C ASN A 5 6.54 -16.38 -8.27
N SER A 6 5.77 -16.66 -7.22
CA SER A 6 5.69 -18.02 -6.69
C SER A 6 4.64 -18.79 -7.50
N SER A 7 5.14 -19.64 -8.41
CA SER A 7 4.48 -20.51 -9.39
C SER A 7 3.29 -21.37 -8.93
N VAL A 8 2.77 -21.20 -7.70
CA VAL A 8 1.69 -22.02 -7.12
C VAL A 8 0.35 -21.27 -6.99
N GLU A 9 0.32 -19.93 -7.13
CA GLU A 9 -0.90 -19.13 -6.86
C GLU A 9 -1.26 -18.07 -7.93
N GLU A 10 -0.90 -18.28 -9.20
CA GLU A 10 -1.06 -17.27 -10.28
C GLU A 10 -2.49 -16.71 -10.44
N ALA A 11 -3.53 -17.54 -10.22
CA ALA A 11 -4.92 -17.09 -10.31
C ALA A 11 -5.36 -16.22 -9.11
N LYS A 12 -4.82 -16.46 -7.91
CA LYS A 12 -5.10 -15.65 -6.72
C LYS A 12 -4.28 -14.36 -6.74
N ASP A 13 -3.04 -14.44 -7.22
CA ASP A 13 -2.14 -13.30 -7.36
C ASP A 13 -2.66 -12.29 -8.40
N GLY A 14 -3.14 -12.75 -9.55
CA GLY A 14 -3.76 -11.88 -10.56
C GLY A 14 -5.00 -11.14 -10.05
N LYS A 15 -5.79 -11.75 -9.15
CA LYS A 15 -6.93 -11.06 -8.51
C LYS A 15 -6.46 -10.00 -7.52
N ILE A 16 -5.44 -10.29 -6.71
CA ILE A 16 -4.85 -9.32 -5.76
C ILE A 16 -4.25 -8.15 -6.54
N GLU A 17 -3.51 -8.41 -7.61
CA GLU A 17 -2.95 -7.38 -8.48
C GLU A 17 -4.04 -6.49 -9.07
N ALA A 18 -5.12 -7.07 -9.59
CA ALA A 18 -6.25 -6.31 -10.12
C ALA A 18 -6.91 -5.43 -9.04
N GLU A 19 -7.11 -5.96 -7.83
CA GLU A 19 -7.64 -5.19 -6.69
C GLU A 19 -6.71 -4.03 -6.29
N VAL A 20 -5.40 -4.25 -6.23
CA VAL A 20 -4.40 -3.20 -5.96
C VAL A 20 -4.46 -2.13 -7.05
N ARG A 21 -4.44 -2.51 -8.33
CA ARG A 21 -4.48 -1.57 -9.46
C ARG A 21 -5.77 -0.74 -9.45
N LEU A 22 -6.90 -1.36 -9.12
CA LEU A 22 -8.19 -0.66 -8.99
C LEU A 22 -8.16 0.35 -7.84
N SER A 23 -7.73 -0.05 -6.64
CA SER A 23 -7.67 0.87 -5.50
C SER A 23 -6.65 1.99 -5.71
N ILE A 24 -5.49 1.72 -6.31
CA ILE A 24 -4.54 2.75 -6.73
C ILE A 24 -5.24 3.74 -7.67
N SER A 25 -5.91 3.25 -8.72
CA SER A 25 -6.60 4.11 -9.69
C SER A 25 -7.66 5.00 -9.03
N LYS A 26 -8.42 4.48 -8.08
CA LYS A 26 -9.41 5.26 -7.32
C LYS A 26 -8.76 6.32 -6.43
N ILE A 27 -7.69 5.97 -5.71
CA ILE A 27 -6.93 6.92 -4.87
C ILE A 27 -6.39 8.07 -5.73
N PHE A 28 -5.79 7.75 -6.89
CA PHE A 28 -5.32 8.77 -7.83
C PHE A 28 -6.47 9.61 -8.41
N GLY A 29 -7.62 8.99 -8.70
CA GLY A 29 -8.82 9.72 -9.10
C GLY A 29 -9.29 10.72 -8.04
N LEU A 30 -9.28 10.33 -6.77
CA LEU A 30 -9.61 11.21 -5.64
C LEU A 30 -8.57 12.33 -5.45
N LEU A 31 -7.27 12.03 -5.65
CA LEU A 31 -6.20 13.03 -5.64
C LEU A 31 -6.35 14.06 -6.77
N ALA A 32 -6.76 13.63 -7.97
CA ALA A 32 -6.94 14.49 -9.14
C ALA A 32 -8.27 15.29 -9.13
N LYS A 33 -9.30 14.82 -8.42
CA LYS A 33 -10.64 15.44 -8.40
C LYS A 33 -10.61 16.85 -7.79
N PRO A 34 -10.97 17.94 -8.49
CA PRO A 34 -10.94 19.28 -7.90
C PRO A 34 -11.88 19.39 -6.68
N ASN A 35 -11.35 19.75 -5.50
CA ASN A 35 -12.13 19.84 -4.27
C ASN A 35 -12.48 21.29 -3.90
N VAL A 36 -13.73 21.56 -3.55
CA VAL A 36 -14.18 22.89 -3.10
C VAL A 36 -13.36 23.40 -1.92
N SER A 37 -12.96 22.50 -1.01
CA SER A 37 -12.14 22.86 0.14
C SER A 37 -10.75 23.39 -0.24
N ASP A 38 -10.23 23.03 -1.41
CA ASP A 38 -8.93 23.53 -1.88
C ASP A 38 -9.01 25.01 -2.27
N TYR A 39 -10.20 25.51 -2.61
CA TYR A 39 -10.46 26.91 -2.95
C TYR A 39 -11.07 27.71 -1.80
N ILE A 40 -11.85 27.05 -0.93
CA ILE A 40 -12.52 27.66 0.24
C ILE A 40 -12.14 26.87 1.50
N PRO A 41 -10.97 27.14 2.10
CA PRO A 41 -10.45 26.35 3.24
C PRO A 41 -11.38 26.36 4.47
N SER A 42 -12.17 27.41 4.67
CA SER A 42 -13.13 27.51 5.77
C SER A 42 -14.26 26.47 5.71
N LEU A 43 -14.50 25.86 4.55
CA LEU A 43 -15.49 24.78 4.36
C LEU A 43 -14.87 23.37 4.38
N ALA A 44 -13.56 23.25 4.63
CA ALA A 44 -12.86 21.96 4.58
C ALA A 44 -13.40 20.92 5.56
N TRP A 45 -13.91 21.35 6.71
CA TRP A 45 -14.45 20.46 7.75
C TRP A 45 -15.76 19.77 7.36
N LEU A 46 -16.50 20.32 6.38
CA LEU A 46 -17.77 19.75 5.92
C LEU A 46 -17.59 18.58 4.96
N ASP A 47 -16.42 18.44 4.33
CA ASP A 47 -16.15 17.45 3.27
C ASP A 47 -17.28 17.39 2.23
N LEU A 48 -17.68 18.55 1.69
CA LEU A 48 -18.86 18.70 0.80
C LEU A 48 -18.84 17.78 -0.43
N GLN A 49 -17.66 17.34 -0.86
CA GLN A 49 -17.48 16.44 -1.99
C GLN A 49 -17.16 14.98 -1.61
N GLY A 50 -17.13 14.68 -0.31
CA GLY A 50 -16.82 13.35 0.24
C GLY A 50 -15.40 12.87 -0.01
N VAL A 51 -14.47 13.74 -0.44
CA VAL A 51 -13.13 13.33 -0.86
C VAL A 51 -12.34 12.75 0.31
N ALA A 52 -12.46 13.34 1.51
CA ALA A 52 -11.77 12.82 2.68
C ALA A 52 -12.32 11.45 3.10
N ARG A 53 -13.66 11.31 3.08
CA ARG A 53 -14.34 10.04 3.39
C ARG A 53 -14.01 8.92 2.41
N ASP A 54 -14.06 9.21 1.11
CA ASP A 54 -13.75 8.25 0.05
C ASP A 54 -12.28 7.82 0.13
N MET A 55 -11.38 8.79 0.37
CA MET A 55 -9.96 8.53 0.53
C MET A 55 -9.69 7.57 1.70
N LYS A 56 -10.32 7.80 2.86
CA LYS A 56 -10.20 6.91 4.02
C LYS A 56 -10.70 5.49 3.70
N THR A 57 -11.80 5.38 2.95
CA THR A 57 -12.37 4.08 2.57
C THR A 57 -11.44 3.29 1.64
N GLU A 58 -10.83 3.96 0.67
CA GLU A 58 -9.87 3.31 -0.23
C GLU A 58 -8.56 2.96 0.50
N PHE A 59 -8.10 3.76 1.46
CA PHE A 59 -6.96 3.38 2.31
C PHE A 59 -7.23 2.13 3.15
N HIS A 60 -8.40 2.02 3.77
CA HIS A 60 -8.78 0.79 4.48
C HIS A 60 -8.85 -0.42 3.55
N THR A 61 -9.34 -0.22 2.33
CA THR A 61 -9.36 -1.30 1.32
C THR A 61 -7.94 -1.74 0.98
N MET A 62 -7.01 -0.80 0.81
CA MET A 62 -5.61 -1.09 0.52
C MET A 62 -4.90 -1.77 1.70
N ASP A 63 -5.08 -1.31 2.94
CA ASP A 63 -4.50 -1.98 4.12
C ASP A 63 -5.00 -3.43 4.24
N ARG A 64 -6.29 -3.67 3.94
CA ARG A 64 -6.85 -5.03 3.92
C ARG A 64 -6.19 -5.91 2.85
N VAL A 65 -5.95 -5.37 1.65
CA VAL A 65 -5.26 -6.10 0.57
C VAL A 65 -3.82 -6.42 0.96
N VAL A 66 -3.06 -5.43 1.46
CA VAL A 66 -1.66 -5.63 1.91
C VAL A 66 -1.60 -6.64 3.04
N THR A 67 -2.51 -6.56 4.03
CA THR A 67 -2.59 -7.52 5.14
C THR A 67 -2.87 -8.93 4.65
N ARG A 68 -3.79 -9.07 3.69
CA ARG A 68 -4.11 -10.37 3.10
C ARG A 68 -2.89 -10.97 2.40
N SER A 69 -2.16 -10.18 1.62
CA SER A 69 -0.96 -10.65 0.93
C SER A 69 0.15 -11.04 1.91
N ILE A 70 0.33 -10.31 3.00
CA ILE A 70 1.24 -10.68 4.10
C ILE A 70 0.83 -12.03 4.70
N ASN A 71 -0.45 -12.19 5.07
CA ASN A 71 -0.95 -13.41 5.70
C ASN A 71 -0.80 -14.62 4.77
N ASN A 72 -1.14 -14.48 3.49
CA ASN A 72 -0.96 -15.53 2.49
C ASN A 72 0.51 -15.98 2.43
N ARG A 73 1.47 -15.04 2.53
CA ARG A 73 2.90 -15.36 2.49
C ARG A 73 3.38 -16.04 3.77
N ILE A 74 2.92 -15.59 4.94
CA ILE A 74 3.21 -16.25 6.22
C ILE A 74 2.70 -17.70 6.19
N GLU A 75 1.48 -17.91 5.72
CA GLU A 75 0.88 -19.24 5.55
C GLU A 75 1.69 -20.11 4.58
N SER A 76 2.08 -19.57 3.43
CA SER A 76 2.93 -20.27 2.45
C SER A 76 4.30 -20.66 3.02
N ASN A 77 4.96 -19.74 3.75
CA ASN A 77 6.25 -20.02 4.38
C ASN A 77 6.13 -21.11 5.45
N SER A 78 5.05 -21.10 6.24
CA SER A 78 4.80 -22.15 7.26
C SER A 78 4.50 -23.53 6.68
N ARG A 79 3.95 -23.61 5.46
CA ARG A 79 3.69 -24.88 4.76
C ARG A 79 4.94 -25.48 4.12
N THR A 80 5.88 -24.62 3.70
CA THR A 80 7.10 -25.03 2.98
C THR A 80 8.20 -25.53 3.92
N SER A 81 8.13 -25.25 5.23
CA SER A 81 9.15 -25.66 6.21
C SER A 81 9.20 -27.17 6.53
N LYS A 82 8.31 -27.99 5.95
CA LYS A 82 8.29 -29.45 6.18
C LYS A 82 9.07 -30.26 5.14
N ASP A 83 9.37 -29.71 3.97
CA ASP A 83 10.17 -30.39 2.96
C ASP A 83 11.36 -29.52 2.59
N ALA A 84 12.55 -30.11 2.75
CA ALA A 84 13.82 -29.46 2.54
C ALA A 84 13.93 -28.82 1.15
N VAL A 85 14.62 -27.68 1.11
CA VAL A 85 15.67 -27.28 0.17
C VAL A 85 15.63 -25.75 0.10
N GLN A 86 16.79 -25.15 0.35
CA GLN A 86 17.08 -23.77 0.03
C GLN A 86 16.68 -23.49 -1.43
N HIS A 87 15.49 -22.95 -1.64
CA HIS A 87 15.20 -22.30 -2.89
C HIS A 87 15.99 -20.98 -2.90
N GLU A 88 17.19 -21.02 -3.48
CA GLU A 88 17.91 -19.86 -4.03
C GLU A 88 17.13 -19.21 -5.19
N GLY A 89 15.80 -19.20 -5.13
CA GLY A 89 14.97 -18.37 -5.99
C GLY A 89 15.09 -16.91 -5.58
N LYS A 90 14.91 -15.98 -6.52
CA LYS A 90 14.84 -14.54 -6.23
C LYS A 90 13.85 -14.30 -5.07
N LYS A 91 14.38 -13.89 -3.92
CA LYS A 91 13.54 -13.53 -2.76
C LYS A 91 12.71 -12.30 -3.12
N ASP A 92 11.41 -12.39 -2.90
CA ASP A 92 10.50 -11.26 -3.08
C ASP A 92 10.74 -10.21 -2.00
N LEU A 93 10.48 -8.93 -2.31
CA LEU A 93 10.64 -7.84 -1.34
C LEU A 93 9.85 -8.11 -0.05
N LEU A 94 8.63 -8.62 -0.18
CA LEU A 94 7.81 -9.00 0.98
C LEU A 94 8.46 -10.12 1.80
N GLN A 95 9.05 -11.12 1.14
CA GLN A 95 9.71 -12.23 1.83
C GLN A 95 10.94 -11.74 2.59
N VAL A 96 11.74 -10.86 1.98
CA VAL A 96 12.91 -10.25 2.65
C VAL A 96 12.46 -9.46 3.88
N LEU A 97 11.39 -8.66 3.78
CA LEU A 97 10.88 -7.87 4.91
C LEU A 97 10.33 -8.75 6.03
N LEU A 98 9.66 -9.86 5.71
CA LEU A 98 9.16 -10.81 6.72
C LEU A 98 10.29 -11.59 7.40
N GLU A 99 11.31 -12.03 6.65
CA GLU A 99 12.51 -12.66 7.21
C GLU A 99 13.26 -11.70 8.16
N LEU A 100 13.30 -10.41 7.84
CA LEU A 100 13.87 -9.39 8.72
C LEU A 100 13.03 -9.17 9.98
N ASN A 101 11.69 -9.22 9.86
CA ASN A 101 10.80 -9.14 11.02
C ASN A 101 11.08 -10.27 12.03
N ASP A 102 11.18 -11.50 11.53
CA ASP A 102 11.24 -12.72 12.34
C ASP A 102 12.55 -12.85 13.12
N GLN A 103 13.63 -12.21 12.65
CA GLN A 103 14.92 -12.17 13.36
C GLN A 103 14.86 -11.47 14.73
N LYS A 104 13.79 -10.71 15.04
CA LYS A 104 13.54 -10.02 16.33
C LYS A 104 14.75 -9.28 16.91
N THR A 105 15.62 -8.74 16.06
CA THR A 105 16.76 -7.90 16.46
C THR A 105 16.31 -6.48 16.79
N ALA A 106 17.19 -5.67 17.41
CA ALA A 106 16.91 -4.26 17.70
C ALA A 106 16.64 -3.41 16.44
N THR A 107 16.99 -3.90 15.25
CA THR A 107 16.79 -3.24 13.94
C THR A 107 15.64 -3.89 13.15
N SER A 108 14.97 -4.92 13.70
CA SER A 108 13.88 -5.60 13.03
C SER A 108 12.68 -4.66 12.85
N PRO A 109 12.18 -4.48 11.61
CA PRO A 109 11.05 -3.61 11.36
C PRO A 109 9.76 -4.26 11.89
N SER A 110 8.93 -3.51 12.60
CA SER A 110 7.62 -4.00 13.06
C SER A 110 6.67 -4.26 11.88
N MET A 111 5.61 -5.04 12.11
CA MET A 111 4.61 -5.30 11.07
C MET A 111 3.99 -4.00 10.52
N THR A 112 3.78 -3.00 11.39
CA THR A 112 3.31 -1.67 10.99
C THR A 112 4.31 -0.97 10.08
N GLN A 113 5.61 -1.05 10.37
CA GLN A 113 6.66 -0.47 9.53
C GLN A 113 6.76 -1.17 8.17
N ILE A 114 6.61 -2.50 8.13
CA ILE A 114 6.59 -3.26 6.87
C ILE A 114 5.41 -2.84 6.00
N LYS A 115 4.21 -2.76 6.56
CA LYS A 115 3.02 -2.26 5.85
C LYS A 115 3.24 -0.83 5.34
N ALA A 116 3.80 0.06 6.16
CA ALA A 116 4.10 1.43 5.76
C ALA A 116 5.11 1.49 4.61
N LEU A 117 6.16 0.67 4.62
CA LEU A 117 7.14 0.59 3.53
C LEU A 117 6.51 0.08 2.22
N ILE A 118 5.61 -0.90 2.29
CA ILE A 118 4.89 -1.41 1.12
C ILE A 118 3.97 -0.31 0.55
N MET A 119 3.24 0.40 1.42
CA MET A 119 2.40 1.53 1.00
C MET A 119 3.24 2.64 0.37
N GLU A 120 4.38 3.00 0.97
CA GLU A 120 5.31 3.98 0.41
C GLU A 120 5.89 3.52 -0.93
N LEU A 121 6.10 2.22 -1.16
CA LEU A 121 6.57 1.73 -2.46
C LEU A 121 5.47 1.82 -3.54
N LEU A 122 4.22 1.53 -3.17
CA LEU A 122 3.07 1.59 -4.09
C LEU A 122 2.69 3.04 -4.46
N PHE A 123 2.75 3.96 -3.49
CA PHE A 123 2.32 5.35 -3.66
C PHE A 123 3.46 6.36 -3.71
N GLY A 124 4.67 6.02 -3.28
CA GLY A 124 5.83 6.92 -3.25
C GLY A 124 6.18 7.55 -4.60
N PRO A 125 6.07 6.86 -5.74
CA PRO A 125 6.23 7.49 -7.04
C PRO A 125 5.26 8.66 -7.26
N SER A 126 4.01 8.53 -6.77
CA SER A 126 3.01 9.60 -6.82
C SER A 126 3.48 10.84 -6.07
N ARG A 127 4.07 10.66 -4.89
CA ARG A 127 4.58 11.75 -4.06
C ARG A 127 5.69 12.54 -4.75
N GLN A 128 6.52 11.90 -5.57
CA GLN A 128 7.54 12.59 -6.38
C GLN A 128 6.91 13.32 -7.59
N VAL A 129 5.96 12.70 -8.28
CA VAL A 129 5.23 13.31 -9.41
C VAL A 129 4.42 14.53 -8.95
N CYS A 130 3.77 14.46 -7.80
CA CYS A 130 3.02 15.59 -7.23
C CYS A 130 3.92 16.76 -6.81
N LYS A 131 5.16 16.50 -6.38
CA LYS A 131 6.16 17.55 -6.13
C LYS A 131 6.59 18.27 -7.40
N LEU A 132 6.62 17.56 -8.53
CA LEU A 132 7.00 18.11 -9.84
C LEU A 132 5.87 18.90 -10.53
N VAL A 133 4.59 18.55 -10.27
CA VAL A 133 3.41 19.17 -10.92
C VAL A 133 2.91 20.45 -10.21
N GLY A 134 3.43 20.78 -9.02
CA GLY A 134 3.13 22.03 -8.32
C GLY A 134 1.97 21.91 -7.30
N TYR A 135 2.19 22.46 -6.11
CA TYR A 135 1.40 22.24 -4.89
C TYR A 135 -0.03 22.83 -4.86
N GLY A 136 -0.55 23.36 -5.97
CA GLY A 136 -1.77 24.18 -5.98
C GLY A 136 -3.08 23.46 -5.60
N THR A 137 -3.19 22.15 -5.86
CA THR A 137 -4.47 21.41 -5.76
C THR A 137 -4.46 20.24 -4.78
N MET A 138 -3.38 20.04 -4.02
CA MET A 138 -3.20 18.84 -3.18
C MET A 138 -3.02 19.12 -1.68
N GLY A 139 -3.03 20.39 -1.25
CA GLY A 139 -2.67 20.78 0.12
C GLY A 139 -3.48 20.06 1.22
N ILE A 140 -4.80 19.90 1.03
CA ILE A 140 -5.67 19.24 2.03
C ILE A 140 -5.61 17.71 1.88
N LYS A 141 -5.51 17.21 0.66
CA LYS A 141 -5.51 15.75 0.36
C LYS A 141 -4.22 15.06 0.80
N LEU A 142 -3.09 15.75 0.62
CA LEU A 142 -1.79 15.27 1.10
C LEU A 142 -1.71 15.31 2.63
N LYS A 143 -2.42 16.26 3.27
CA LYS A 143 -2.51 16.33 4.73
C LYS A 143 -3.32 15.17 5.31
N ILE A 144 -4.42 14.78 4.65
CA ILE A 144 -5.18 13.56 4.98
C ILE A 144 -4.33 12.30 4.79
N TRP A 145 -3.45 12.28 3.77
CA TRP A 145 -2.51 11.18 3.52
C TRP A 145 -1.42 11.06 4.59
N VAL A 146 -0.94 12.17 5.15
CA VAL A 146 0.13 12.20 6.18
C VAL A 146 -0.42 12.04 7.61
N SER A 147 -1.70 12.38 7.85
CA SER A 147 -2.31 12.36 9.19
C SER A 147 -2.95 11.03 9.61
N ASN A 148 -2.91 9.99 8.77
CA ASN A 148 -3.30 8.61 9.12
C ASN A 148 -2.08 7.68 9.06
#